data_AF-A0A3B4DAE3-F1
#
_entry.id   AF-A0A3B4DAE3-F1
#
_cell.length_a   1.000
_cell.length_b   1.000
_cell.length_c   1.000
_cell.angle_alpha   90.00
_cell.angle_beta   90.00
_cell.angle_gamma   90.00
#
_symmetry.space_group_name_H-M   'P 1'
#
loop_
_entity.id
_entity.type
_entity.pdbx_description
1 polymer ?
#
loop_
_entity_poly.entity_id
_entity_poly.type
_entity_poly.pdbx_seq_one_letter_code
_entity_poly.pdbx_strand_id
1 'polypeptide(L)'
;MNPFQNLIVDCLINTKHVESAAVLVAHSGSVAAASPGLRVRPRDAQALTGAFRRLAAVRERGLERGLSGSFSFQEEGFGCVRADRISIYCKRGGRGLLLVRTGLFIIAATYSEDMLPGVCVEAVEALAEYLRQKGK
;
A
#
# COMPACT_ATOMS: atom_id res chain seq x y z
N MET A 1 -19.43 3.10 -11.60
CA MET A 1 -18.92 2.58 -10.31
C MET A 1 -17.52 2.03 -10.57
N ASN A 2 -16.50 2.44 -9.81
CA ASN A 2 -15.13 2.02 -10.07
C ASN A 2 -14.89 0.60 -9.51
N PRO A 3 -14.62 -0.42 -10.35
CA PRO A 3 -14.51 -1.80 -9.90
C PRO A 3 -13.38 -2.01 -8.88
N PHE A 4 -12.29 -1.23 -8.97
CA PHE A 4 -11.21 -1.29 -7.99
C PHE A 4 -11.63 -0.74 -6.63
N GLN A 5 -12.52 0.26 -6.62
CA GLN A 5 -13.03 0.83 -5.37
C GLN A 5 -13.90 -0.17 -4.62
N ASN A 6 -14.75 -0.93 -5.31
CA ASN A 6 -15.55 -1.97 -4.66
C ASN A 6 -14.64 -3.09 -4.11
N LEU A 7 -13.66 -3.53 -4.89
CA LEU A 7 -12.70 -4.56 -4.44
C LEU A 7 -11.95 -4.15 -3.17
N ILE A 8 -11.40 -2.94 -3.10
CA ILE A 8 -10.69 -2.51 -1.88
C ILE A 8 -11.64 -2.32 -0.70
N VAL A 9 -12.87 -1.84 -0.92
CA VAL A 9 -13.82 -1.64 0.18
C VAL A 9 -14.30 -2.97 0.73
N ASP A 10 -14.75 -3.88 -0.14
CA ASP A 10 -15.36 -5.14 0.26
C ASP A 10 -14.32 -6.14 0.76
N CYS A 11 -13.17 -6.25 0.09
CA CYS A 11 -12.15 -7.24 0.42
C CYS A 11 -11.13 -6.78 1.45
N LEU A 12 -10.94 -5.46 1.67
CA LEU A 12 -9.96 -4.94 2.62
C LEU A 12 -10.61 -4.14 3.75
N ILE A 13 -11.26 -3.02 3.45
CA ILE A 13 -11.73 -2.08 4.49
C ILE A 13 -12.82 -2.71 5.37
N ASN A 14 -13.80 -3.37 4.77
CA ASN A 14 -14.92 -3.98 5.49
C ASN A 14 -14.51 -5.19 6.36
N THR A 15 -13.29 -5.73 6.15
CA THR A 15 -12.73 -6.79 7.00
C THR A 15 -12.28 -6.29 8.37
N LYS A 16 -12.14 -4.96 8.55
CA LYS A 16 -11.62 -4.30 9.76
C LYS A 16 -10.17 -4.66 10.12
N HIS A 17 -9.43 -5.28 9.21
CA HIS A 17 -8.00 -5.57 9.36
C HIS A 17 -7.10 -4.66 8.52
N VAL A 18 -7.72 -3.74 7.76
CA VAL A 18 -7.04 -2.72 6.94
C VAL A 18 -7.69 -1.37 7.23
N GLU A 19 -6.88 -0.38 7.62
CA GLU A 19 -7.33 0.97 7.98
C GLU A 19 -7.63 1.81 6.73
N SER A 20 -6.75 1.78 5.75
CA SER A 20 -6.86 2.57 4.53
C SER A 20 -6.18 1.83 3.38
N ALA A 21 -6.73 1.95 2.17
CA ALA A 21 -6.19 1.27 1.00
C ALA A 21 -6.34 2.11 -0.27
N ALA A 22 -5.39 1.99 -1.18
CA ALA A 22 -5.43 2.59 -2.50
C ALA A 22 -4.84 1.65 -3.55
N VAL A 23 -5.36 1.74 -4.77
CA VAL A 23 -4.83 1.06 -5.95
C VAL A 23 -4.16 2.10 -6.82
N LEU A 24 -2.88 1.89 -7.14
CA LEU A 24 -2.08 2.76 -7.98
C LEU A 24 -1.76 2.03 -9.29
N VAL A 25 -1.69 2.77 -10.39
CA VAL A 25 -1.21 2.23 -11.67
C VAL A 25 0.30 2.13 -11.63
N ALA A 26 0.86 0.93 -11.80
CA ALA A 26 2.29 0.66 -11.63
C ALA A 26 3.16 1.41 -12.65
N HIS A 27 2.65 1.66 -13.87
CA HIS A 27 3.41 2.33 -14.92
C HIS A 27 3.42 3.87 -14.77
N SER A 28 2.29 4.48 -14.41
CA SER A 28 2.11 5.94 -14.40
C SER A 28 2.21 6.56 -13.01
N GLY A 29 2.01 5.77 -11.95
CA GLY A 29 1.89 6.29 -10.59
C GLY A 29 0.61 7.07 -10.35
N SER A 30 -0.40 6.94 -11.21
CA SER A 30 -1.73 7.52 -11.00
C SER A 30 -2.56 6.70 -10.02
N VAL A 31 -3.48 7.35 -9.32
CA VAL A 31 -4.40 6.69 -8.38
C VAL A 31 -5.58 6.12 -9.18
N ALA A 32 -5.72 4.79 -9.19
CA ALA A 32 -6.83 4.09 -9.82
C ALA A 32 -8.06 4.03 -8.91
N ALA A 33 -7.87 3.82 -7.61
CA ALA A 33 -8.92 3.86 -6.60
C ALA A 33 -8.34 4.15 -5.20
N ALA A 34 -9.17 4.65 -4.30
CA ALA A 34 -8.83 4.87 -2.89
C ALA A 34 -10.04 4.56 -2.00
N SER A 35 -9.78 4.10 -0.78
CA SER A 35 -10.80 3.87 0.24
C SER A 35 -11.55 5.17 0.58
N PRO A 36 -12.81 5.09 1.05
CA PRO A 36 -13.54 6.27 1.49
C PRO A 36 -12.75 7.10 2.51
N GLY A 37 -12.75 8.43 2.34
CA GLY A 37 -12.01 9.35 3.22
C GLY A 37 -10.50 9.46 2.94
N LEU A 38 -9.91 8.55 2.17
CA LEU A 38 -8.50 8.60 1.80
C LEU A 38 -8.28 9.49 0.56
N ARG A 39 -7.49 10.55 0.72
CA ARG A 39 -6.99 11.36 -0.40
C ARG A 39 -5.51 11.09 -0.64
N VAL A 40 -5.21 10.43 -1.76
CA VAL A 40 -3.84 10.16 -2.18
C VAL A 40 -3.39 11.27 -3.14
N ARG A 41 -2.37 12.03 -2.75
CA ARG A 41 -1.84 13.07 -3.64
C ARG A 41 -1.04 12.41 -4.78
N PRO A 42 -1.01 12.99 -5.99
CA PRO A 42 -0.24 12.44 -7.10
C PRO A 42 1.25 12.24 -6.77
N ARG A 43 1.84 13.18 -6.02
CA ARG A 43 3.23 13.08 -5.51
C ARG A 43 3.43 11.84 -4.63
N ASP A 44 2.45 11.54 -3.78
CA ASP A 44 2.50 10.42 -2.85
C ASP A 44 2.42 9.10 -3.63
N ALA A 45 1.48 9.02 -4.57
CA ALA A 45 1.34 7.86 -5.45
C ALA A 45 2.62 7.59 -6.29
N GLN A 46 3.26 8.63 -6.81
CA GLN A 46 4.54 8.50 -7.52
C GLN A 46 5.67 8.01 -6.61
N ALA A 47 5.75 8.50 -5.38
CA ALA A 47 6.75 8.06 -4.43
C ALA A 47 6.56 6.59 -4.04
N LEU A 48 5.31 6.17 -3.78
CA LEU A 48 4.96 4.77 -3.48
C LEU A 48 5.29 3.83 -4.64
N THR A 49 4.93 4.19 -5.86
CA THR A 49 5.27 3.41 -7.06
C THR A 49 6.78 3.39 -7.32
N GLY A 50 7.46 4.52 -7.08
CA GLY A 50 8.91 4.66 -7.23
C GLY A 50 9.72 3.83 -6.23
N ALA A 51 9.14 3.45 -5.09
CA ALA A 51 9.80 2.64 -4.06
C ALA A 51 10.31 1.30 -4.62
N PHE A 52 9.55 0.66 -5.52
CA PHE A 52 9.95 -0.59 -6.18
C PHE A 52 11.17 -0.45 -7.10
N ARG A 53 11.54 0.78 -7.48
CA ARG A 53 12.76 1.06 -8.26
C ARG A 53 13.98 1.30 -7.36
N ARG A 54 13.76 1.56 -6.08
CA ARG A 54 14.79 1.96 -5.09
C ARG A 54 14.89 0.96 -3.93
N LEU A 55 14.72 -0.33 -4.20
CA LEU A 55 14.65 -1.38 -3.16
C LEU A 55 15.84 -1.39 -2.20
N ALA A 56 17.06 -1.14 -2.67
CA ALA A 56 18.25 -1.06 -1.80
C ALA A 56 18.13 0.08 -0.77
N ALA A 57 17.75 1.27 -1.23
CA ALA A 57 17.52 2.42 -0.34
C ALA A 57 16.36 2.17 0.62
N VAL A 58 15.28 1.51 0.15
CA VAL A 58 14.14 1.14 1.02
C VAL A 58 14.57 0.16 2.10
N ARG A 59 15.43 -0.82 1.79
CA ARG A 59 15.94 -1.77 2.80
C ARG A 59 16.78 -1.08 3.86
N GLU A 60 17.65 -0.17 3.45
CA GLU A 60 18.56 0.53 4.37
C GLU A 60 17.85 1.59 5.22
N ARG A 61 16.94 2.36 4.62
CA ARG A 61 16.40 3.59 5.21
C ARG A 61 14.88 3.55 5.45
N GLY A 62 14.22 2.48 5.02
CA GLY A 62 12.76 2.44 4.98
C GLY A 62 12.18 3.30 3.86
N LEU A 63 10.88 3.60 3.97
CA LEU A 63 10.23 4.59 3.12
C LEU A 63 10.44 5.98 3.72
N GLU A 64 11.20 6.82 3.00
CA GLU A 64 11.58 8.18 3.42
C GLU A 64 10.39 9.15 3.48
N ARG A 65 10.59 10.27 4.19
CA ARG A 65 9.58 11.30 4.50
C ARG A 65 8.96 11.92 3.22
N GLY A 66 7.71 12.41 3.33
CA GLY A 66 7.11 13.29 2.32
C GLY A 66 5.71 12.90 1.83
N LEU A 67 5.22 11.71 2.19
CA LEU A 67 3.83 11.33 1.98
C LEU A 67 2.88 12.13 2.88
N SER A 68 1.61 12.25 2.51
CA SER A 68 0.54 12.86 3.33
C SER A 68 -0.67 11.93 3.46
N GLY A 69 -1.63 12.33 4.30
CA GLY A 69 -2.82 11.53 4.61
C GLY A 69 -2.51 10.28 5.43
N SER A 70 -3.28 9.21 5.25
CA SER A 70 -3.05 7.92 5.95
C SER A 70 -1.71 7.28 5.59
N PHE A 71 -1.09 7.68 4.49
CA PHE A 71 0.26 7.25 4.09
C PHE A 71 1.36 8.17 4.65
N SER A 72 1.02 9.19 5.42
CA SER A 72 1.93 10.23 5.90
C SER A 72 2.95 9.75 6.95
N PHE A 73 4.15 10.30 6.82
CA PHE A 73 5.26 10.16 7.76
C PHE A 73 5.50 11.50 8.46
N GLN A 74 4.69 11.85 9.47
CA GLN A 74 4.79 13.17 10.09
C GLN A 74 6.16 13.45 10.74
N GLU A 75 6.79 12.46 11.39
CA GLU A 75 8.03 12.71 12.16
C GLU A 75 9.15 11.71 11.93
N GLU A 76 8.87 10.41 11.80
CA GLU A 76 9.83 9.35 11.44
C GLU A 76 9.25 8.44 10.35
N GLY A 77 10.10 7.95 9.44
CA GLY A 77 9.69 7.06 8.35
C GLY A 77 9.19 5.69 8.84
N PHE A 78 8.64 4.86 7.95
CA PHE A 78 8.38 3.46 8.27
C PHE A 78 9.68 2.66 8.06
N GLY A 79 10.17 2.00 9.12
CA GLY A 79 11.28 1.07 9.01
C GLY A 79 10.91 -0.09 8.08
N CYS A 80 11.83 -0.50 7.22
CA CYS A 80 11.60 -1.62 6.31
C CYS A 80 11.62 -2.94 7.07
N VAL A 81 10.55 -3.72 6.92
CA VAL A 81 10.47 -5.12 7.38
C VAL A 81 10.78 -6.06 6.22
N ARG A 82 10.30 -5.73 5.02
CA ARG A 82 10.54 -6.49 3.79
C ARG A 82 10.56 -5.53 2.61
N ALA A 83 11.45 -5.77 1.65
CA ALA A 83 11.39 -5.08 0.38
C ALA A 83 11.97 -5.97 -0.72
N ASP A 84 11.13 -6.35 -1.67
CA ASP A 84 11.51 -7.10 -2.86
C ASP A 84 10.73 -6.58 -4.09
N ARG A 85 10.80 -7.30 -5.21
CA ARG A 85 10.20 -6.85 -6.48
C ARG A 85 8.67 -6.86 -6.47
N ILE A 86 8.08 -7.65 -5.58
CA ILE A 86 6.64 -7.89 -5.48
C ILE A 86 6.07 -7.14 -4.27
N SER A 87 6.76 -7.14 -3.14
CA SER A 87 6.19 -6.63 -1.89
C SER A 87 7.19 -5.77 -1.10
N ILE A 88 6.68 -4.66 -0.57
CA ILE A 88 7.38 -3.78 0.38
C ILE A 88 6.52 -3.63 1.62
N TYR A 89 7.05 -4.04 2.77
CA TYR A 89 6.41 -3.93 4.07
C TYR A 89 7.22 -3.01 4.95
N CYS A 90 6.51 -2.08 5.56
CA CYS A 90 7.07 -0.97 6.29
C CYS A 90 6.30 -0.82 7.61
N LYS A 91 7.00 -0.64 8.74
CA LYS A 91 6.40 -0.59 10.09
C LYS A 91 6.98 0.55 10.94
N ARG A 92 6.13 1.16 11.77
CA ARG A 92 6.48 2.23 12.71
C ARG A 92 5.53 2.15 13.90
N GLY A 93 6.07 1.80 15.07
CA GLY A 93 5.23 1.53 16.24
C GLY A 93 4.22 0.43 15.95
N GLY A 94 2.95 0.63 16.32
CA GLY A 94 1.87 -0.30 16.00
C GLY A 94 1.27 -0.12 14.58
N ARG A 95 1.74 0.84 13.78
CA ARG A 95 1.23 1.09 12.43
C ARG A 95 2.13 0.48 11.36
N GLY A 96 1.56 0.20 10.19
CA GLY A 96 2.34 -0.21 9.04
C GLY A 96 1.75 0.20 7.70
N LEU A 97 2.61 0.12 6.69
CA LEU A 97 2.34 0.37 5.29
C LEU A 97 2.79 -0.84 4.47
N LEU A 98 1.90 -1.36 3.66
CA LEU A 98 2.17 -2.40 2.69
C LEU A 98 2.04 -1.84 1.29
N LEU A 99 2.97 -2.21 0.43
CA LEU A 99 2.87 -2.03 -1.02
C LEU A 99 3.04 -3.41 -1.64
N VAL A 100 2.02 -3.86 -2.36
CA VAL A 100 2.05 -5.14 -3.07
C VAL A 100 1.80 -4.90 -4.55
N ARG A 101 2.74 -5.30 -5.37
CA ARG A 101 2.74 -5.13 -6.82
C ARG A 101 2.06 -6.31 -7.51
N THR A 102 1.26 -5.99 -8.51
CA THR A 102 0.62 -6.92 -9.45
C THR A 102 1.26 -6.76 -10.84
N GLY A 103 0.57 -7.16 -11.92
CA GLY A 103 1.05 -6.89 -13.28
C GLY A 103 1.03 -5.39 -13.61
N LEU A 104 -0.14 -4.76 -13.48
CA LEU A 104 -0.42 -3.39 -13.91
C LEU A 104 -0.65 -2.42 -12.74
N PHE A 105 -0.85 -2.94 -11.53
CA PHE A 105 -1.21 -2.14 -10.37
C PHE A 105 -0.28 -2.37 -9.17
N ILE A 106 -0.41 -1.49 -8.20
CA ILE A 106 0.18 -1.60 -6.86
C ILE A 106 -0.95 -1.34 -5.87
N ILE A 107 -1.14 -2.26 -4.93
CA ILE A 107 -2.04 -2.06 -3.79
C ILE A 107 -1.22 -1.46 -2.66
N ALA A 108 -1.59 -0.27 -2.22
CA ALA A 108 -1.06 0.37 -1.02
C ALA A 108 -2.08 0.24 0.10
N ALA A 109 -1.67 -0.23 1.28
CA ALA A 109 -2.57 -0.45 2.41
C ALA A 109 -1.89 -0.10 3.74
N THR A 110 -2.67 0.38 4.71
CA THR A 110 -2.21 0.62 6.08
C THR A 110 -3.00 -0.18 7.10
N TYR A 111 -2.36 -0.43 8.24
CA TYR A 111 -3.00 -0.91 9.45
C TYR A 111 -2.60 -0.05 10.65
N SER A 112 -3.47 0.01 11.65
CA SER A 112 -3.26 0.71 12.91
C SER A 112 -2.90 -0.25 14.05
N GLU A 113 -2.67 0.28 15.24
CA GLU A 113 -2.19 -0.49 16.41
C GLU A 113 -3.20 -1.52 16.91
N ASP A 114 -4.50 -1.30 16.65
CA ASP A 114 -5.60 -2.19 17.02
C ASP A 114 -5.78 -3.37 16.04
N MET A 115 -4.98 -3.42 14.97
CA MET A 115 -5.08 -4.41 13.91
C MET A 115 -3.92 -5.40 13.94
N LEU A 116 -4.18 -6.65 13.57
CA LEU A 116 -3.14 -7.67 13.45
C LEU A 116 -2.37 -7.51 12.14
N PRO A 117 -1.04 -7.24 12.18
CA PRO A 117 -0.26 -7.03 10.96
C PRO A 117 -0.29 -8.22 10.01
N GLY A 118 -0.25 -9.44 10.53
CA GLY A 118 -0.27 -10.66 9.72
C GLY A 118 -1.56 -10.82 8.90
N VAL A 119 -2.72 -10.50 9.49
CA VAL A 119 -4.02 -10.56 8.81
C VAL A 119 -4.12 -9.50 7.73
N CYS A 120 -3.58 -8.30 7.99
CA CYS A 120 -3.49 -7.23 6.99
C CYS A 120 -2.63 -7.67 5.78
N VAL A 121 -1.44 -8.25 6.05
CA VAL A 121 -0.56 -8.79 5.00
C VAL A 121 -1.28 -9.83 4.15
N GLU A 122 -1.92 -10.81 4.80
CA GLU A 122 -2.62 -11.89 4.12
C GLU A 122 -3.75 -11.37 3.22
N ALA A 123 -4.59 -10.46 3.72
CA ALA A 123 -5.69 -9.89 2.95
C ALA A 123 -5.20 -9.12 1.72
N VAL A 124 -4.14 -8.32 1.86
CA VAL A 124 -3.59 -7.50 0.76
C VAL A 124 -2.90 -8.39 -0.28
N GLU A 125 -2.14 -9.39 0.14
CA GLU A 125 -1.49 -10.34 -0.78
C GLU A 125 -2.52 -11.22 -1.51
N ALA A 126 -3.57 -11.68 -0.83
CA ALA A 126 -4.64 -12.45 -1.44
C ALA A 126 -5.36 -11.64 -2.54
N LEU A 127 -5.65 -10.36 -2.28
CA LEU A 127 -6.24 -9.48 -3.30
C LEU A 127 -5.26 -9.22 -4.46
N ALA A 128 -3.97 -9.03 -4.17
CA ALA A 128 -2.97 -8.85 -5.20
C ALA A 128 -2.85 -10.08 -6.10
N GLU A 129 -2.84 -11.27 -5.52
CA GLU A 129 -2.79 -12.55 -6.24
C GLU A 129 -4.03 -12.73 -7.12
N TYR A 130 -5.23 -12.41 -6.62
CA TYR A 130 -6.45 -12.40 -7.43
C TYR A 130 -6.32 -11.46 -8.65
N LEU A 131 -5.75 -10.26 -8.48
CA LEU A 131 -5.54 -9.34 -9.60
C LEU A 131 -4.53 -9.90 -10.62
N ARG A 132 -3.41 -10.49 -10.15
CA ARG A 132 -2.41 -11.13 -11.03
C ARG A 132 -3.05 -12.22 -11.90
N GLN A 133 -3.88 -13.07 -11.30
CA GLN A 133 -4.60 -14.15 -12.01
C GLN A 133 -5.59 -13.62 -13.06
N LYS A 134 -6.17 -12.44 -12.84
CA LYS A 134 -7.04 -11.75 -13.81
C LYS A 134 -6.26 -10.96 -14.88
N GLY A 135 -4.93 -11.08 -14.92
CA GLY A 135 -4.07 -10.34 -15.86
C GLY A 135 -3.95 -8.86 -15.53
N LYS A 136 -4.16 -8.50 -14.26
CA LYS A 136 -4.14 -7.12 -13.76
C LYS A 136 -3.00 -6.92 -12.77
#